data_AF-A0A5C7RZR6-F1
#
_entry.id   AF-A0A5C7RZR6-F1
#
_cell.length_a   1.000
_cell.length_b   1.000
_cell.length_c   1.000
_cell.angle_alpha   90.00
_cell.angle_beta   90.00
_cell.angle_gamma   90.00
#
_symmetry.space_group_name_H-M   'P 1'
#
loop_
_entity.id
_entity.type
_entity.pdbx_description
1 polymer ?
#
loop_
_entity_poly.entity_id
_entity_poly.type
_entity_poly.pdbx_seq_one_letter_code
_entity_poly.pdbx_strand_id
1 'polypeptide(L)'
;PTISRPFKALAALVAAEGRKNPDIAIKYASIVRGWENTHKNLDSQLEGFERIDAAAISRKREEDVLNWLRKQRGRTGDAPLQAHQALVALHSQETTTRERDLVLGQLGRNGVLSAAITLYRAAIEREKPDLERELGYQQRDYANIEGGIAQMERIYHPTMDRELMRYWFAEYLRLPNEQRLQALDKWLGGRDDKAIARALKSIAATKLGDTEERLRWLKATRRDFERSKDPAIRYAVAMMPTLLQIEDARKMRAGEMMMVRPTYLQAVSEFKKTKREAIYPDANGSLRITFGNVTGYSTGNGVRHAPFTLLEEVASKATGTAPFDAPQAQIDAIRAKRYGEYVDRKLGTVPVNFLSDLDISGGNSGSPVLDAQGRLTGLAFDGNKESVSSNWVFDPAVTRMISVDQRYMRWIMDEVFPAPHLLEEMGVPPKK
;
A
#
# COMPACT_ATOMS: atom_id res chain seq x y z
N PRO A 1 -5.69 -2.90 13.00
CA PRO A 1 -6.54 -1.95 13.77
C PRO A 1 -5.98 -0.51 13.88
N THR A 2 -4.74 -0.34 14.38
CA THR A 2 -4.14 0.98 14.65
C THR A 2 -4.01 1.89 13.43
N ILE A 3 -3.81 1.32 12.24
CA ILE A 3 -3.78 2.07 10.95
C ILE A 3 -5.20 2.28 10.38
N SER A 4 -6.05 1.25 10.44
CA SER A 4 -7.40 1.28 9.86
C SER A 4 -8.29 2.37 10.48
N ARG A 5 -8.29 2.49 11.82
CA ARG A 5 -9.11 3.50 12.53
C ARG A 5 -8.82 4.93 12.07
N PRO A 6 -7.57 5.43 12.08
CA PRO A 6 -7.26 6.76 11.56
C PRO A 6 -7.65 6.95 10.10
N PHE A 7 -7.42 5.98 9.24
CA PHE A 7 -7.70 6.13 7.81
C PHE A 7 -9.20 6.30 7.53
N LYS A 8 -10.06 5.59 8.27
CA LYS A 8 -11.52 5.83 8.24
C LYS A 8 -11.87 7.25 8.70
N ALA A 9 -11.29 7.70 9.81
CA ALA A 9 -11.55 9.03 10.35
C ALA A 9 -11.09 10.14 9.38
N LEU A 10 -9.92 9.98 8.75
CA LEU A 10 -9.37 10.94 7.79
C LEU A 10 -10.16 10.95 6.48
N ALA A 11 -10.59 9.79 5.97
CA ALA A 11 -11.46 9.72 4.80
C ALA A 11 -12.80 10.46 5.05
N ALA A 12 -13.43 10.22 6.21
CA ALA A 12 -14.64 10.92 6.60
C ALA A 12 -14.44 12.44 6.77
N LEU A 13 -13.29 12.85 7.34
CA LEU A 13 -12.91 14.25 7.49
C LEU A 13 -12.75 14.95 6.14
N VAL A 14 -12.01 14.35 5.20
CA VAL A 14 -11.84 14.90 3.85
C VAL A 14 -13.17 14.93 3.10
N ALA A 15 -14.01 13.90 3.23
CA ALA A 15 -15.33 13.91 2.61
C ALA A 15 -16.22 15.05 3.15
N ALA A 16 -16.14 15.33 4.46
CA ALA A 16 -16.89 16.43 5.07
C ALA A 16 -16.42 17.81 4.61
N GLU A 17 -15.10 18.03 4.49
CA GLU A 17 -14.54 19.28 3.98
C GLU A 17 -14.71 19.41 2.46
N GLY A 18 -14.60 18.31 1.71
CA GLY A 18 -14.82 18.25 0.27
C GLY A 18 -16.24 18.60 -0.16
N ARG A 19 -17.25 18.28 0.69
CA ARG A 19 -18.63 18.75 0.47
C ARG A 19 -18.77 20.28 0.58
N LYS A 20 -17.91 20.93 1.37
CA LYS A 20 -17.90 22.40 1.54
C LYS A 20 -17.05 23.08 0.46
N ASN A 21 -16.02 22.41 -0.05
CA ASN A 21 -15.12 22.93 -1.06
C ASN A 21 -14.73 21.84 -2.08
N PRO A 22 -15.25 21.90 -3.32
CA PRO A 22 -14.94 20.93 -4.37
C PRO A 22 -13.44 20.80 -4.71
N ASP A 23 -12.63 21.85 -4.53
CA ASP A 23 -11.18 21.77 -4.77
C ASP A 23 -10.50 20.79 -3.80
N ILE A 24 -10.96 20.73 -2.55
CA ILE A 24 -10.49 19.74 -1.56
C ILE A 24 -10.86 18.33 -2.02
N ALA A 25 -12.11 18.13 -2.47
CA ALA A 25 -12.58 16.83 -2.93
C ALA A 25 -11.73 16.30 -4.10
N ILE A 26 -11.42 17.16 -5.07
CA ILE A 26 -10.61 16.81 -6.24
C ILE A 26 -9.17 16.51 -5.84
N LYS A 27 -8.51 17.42 -5.12
CA LYS A 27 -7.08 17.29 -4.77
C LYS A 27 -6.79 16.09 -3.87
N TYR A 28 -7.71 15.75 -2.96
CA TYR A 28 -7.52 14.64 -2.02
C TYR A 28 -8.15 13.32 -2.47
N ALA A 29 -8.81 13.26 -3.65
CA ALA A 29 -9.48 12.05 -4.12
C ALA A 29 -8.55 10.82 -4.21
N SER A 30 -7.31 11.00 -4.68
CA SER A 30 -6.33 9.91 -4.74
C SER A 30 -5.88 9.45 -3.35
N ILE A 31 -5.67 10.38 -2.43
CA ILE A 31 -5.25 10.11 -1.05
C ILE A 31 -6.35 9.34 -0.31
N VAL A 32 -7.61 9.80 -0.41
CA VAL A 32 -8.77 9.14 0.21
C VAL A 32 -8.94 7.73 -0.33
N ARG A 33 -8.86 7.53 -1.65
CA ARG A 33 -8.91 6.18 -2.25
C ARG A 33 -7.79 5.29 -1.70
N GLY A 34 -6.58 5.82 -1.52
CA GLY A 34 -5.48 5.08 -0.89
C GLY A 34 -5.78 4.67 0.55
N TRP A 35 -6.37 5.55 1.36
CA TRP A 35 -6.80 5.23 2.72
C TRP A 35 -7.93 4.20 2.74
N GLU A 36 -8.93 4.36 1.88
CA GLU A 36 -10.05 3.43 1.74
C GLU A 36 -9.59 2.03 1.37
N ASN A 37 -8.76 1.92 0.33
CA ASN A 37 -8.19 0.64 -0.08
C ASN A 37 -7.39 0.00 1.05
N THR A 38 -6.54 0.78 1.72
CA THR A 38 -5.71 0.26 2.82
C THR A 38 -6.56 -0.22 4.00
N HIS A 39 -7.52 0.58 4.48
CA HIS A 39 -8.29 0.19 5.66
C HIS A 39 -9.25 -0.97 5.34
N LYS A 40 -9.87 -0.99 4.15
CA LYS A 40 -10.73 -2.12 3.72
C LYS A 40 -9.92 -3.41 3.61
N ASN A 41 -8.70 -3.33 3.08
CA ASN A 41 -7.78 -4.47 3.02
C ASN A 41 -7.43 -4.94 4.44
N LEU A 42 -6.96 -4.06 5.32
CA LEU A 42 -6.58 -4.43 6.69
C LEU A 42 -7.74 -5.01 7.51
N ASP A 43 -8.95 -4.45 7.38
CA ASP A 43 -10.13 -4.98 8.06
C ASP A 43 -10.50 -6.37 7.52
N SER A 44 -10.44 -6.55 6.19
CA SER A 44 -10.68 -7.86 5.56
C SER A 44 -9.63 -8.89 5.95
N GLN A 45 -8.36 -8.47 6.14
CA GLN A 45 -7.31 -9.35 6.68
C GLN A 45 -7.65 -9.83 8.10
N LEU A 46 -8.11 -8.94 8.97
CA LEU A 46 -8.48 -9.31 10.34
C LEU A 46 -9.66 -10.30 10.35
N GLU A 47 -10.71 -10.04 9.57
CA GLU A 47 -11.83 -10.97 9.39
C GLU A 47 -11.35 -12.33 8.84
N GLY A 48 -10.42 -12.30 7.88
CA GLY A 48 -9.81 -13.50 7.32
C GLY A 48 -9.01 -14.29 8.35
N PHE A 49 -8.21 -13.63 9.18
CA PHE A 49 -7.42 -14.26 10.24
C PHE A 49 -8.29 -14.94 11.29
N GLU A 50 -9.39 -14.29 11.70
CA GLU A 50 -10.35 -14.87 12.63
C GLU A 50 -11.04 -16.09 12.02
N ARG A 51 -11.41 -16.03 10.74
CA ARG A 51 -12.10 -17.11 10.04
C ARG A 51 -11.27 -18.39 9.94
N ILE A 52 -9.96 -18.30 9.73
CA ILE A 52 -9.07 -19.46 9.56
C ILE A 52 -8.22 -19.77 10.79
N ASP A 53 -8.36 -19.00 11.87
CA ASP A 53 -7.45 -18.99 13.02
C ASP A 53 -5.96 -18.91 12.59
N ALA A 54 -5.65 -17.87 11.80
CA ALA A 54 -4.31 -17.68 11.25
C ALA A 54 -3.23 -17.58 12.34
N ALA A 55 -3.61 -17.11 13.54
CA ALA A 55 -2.73 -17.03 14.69
C ALA A 55 -2.35 -18.42 15.21
N ALA A 56 -3.33 -19.32 15.41
CA ALA A 56 -3.02 -20.70 15.82
C ALA A 56 -2.24 -21.44 14.74
N ILE A 57 -2.57 -21.27 13.46
CA ILE A 57 -1.81 -21.87 12.34
C ILE A 57 -0.35 -21.41 12.39
N SER A 58 -0.11 -20.11 12.55
CA SER A 58 1.24 -19.55 12.58
C SER A 58 2.03 -20.03 13.80
N ARG A 59 1.42 -20.02 14.99
CA ARG A 59 2.04 -20.55 16.22
C ARG A 59 2.39 -22.02 16.08
N LYS A 60 1.48 -22.83 15.53
CA LYS A 60 1.71 -24.25 15.32
C LYS A 60 2.87 -24.51 14.37
N ARG A 61 2.92 -23.79 13.24
CA ARG A 61 4.03 -23.86 12.27
C ARG A 61 5.37 -23.47 12.91
N GLU A 62 5.38 -22.39 13.69
CA GLU A 62 6.55 -21.95 14.43
C GLU A 62 7.01 -23.01 15.44
N GLU A 63 6.09 -23.51 16.27
CA GLU A 63 6.38 -24.54 17.28
C GLU A 63 6.93 -25.82 16.64
N ASP A 64 6.39 -26.24 15.51
CA ASP A 64 6.87 -27.42 14.79
C ASP A 64 8.31 -27.25 14.30
N VAL A 65 8.66 -26.08 13.75
CA VAL A 65 10.04 -25.74 13.38
C VAL A 65 10.95 -25.72 14.62
N LEU A 66 10.54 -25.05 15.70
CA LEU A 66 11.33 -24.94 16.92
C LEU A 66 11.54 -26.31 17.59
N ASN A 67 10.53 -27.17 17.61
CA ASN A 67 10.63 -28.53 18.13
C ASN A 67 11.56 -29.39 17.28
N TRP A 68 11.52 -29.25 15.95
CA TRP A 68 12.45 -29.91 15.05
C TRP A 68 13.89 -29.45 15.28
N LEU A 69 14.12 -28.15 15.45
CA LEU A 69 15.44 -27.59 15.78
C LEU A 69 15.95 -28.06 17.15
N ARG A 70 15.09 -28.12 18.17
CA ARG A 70 15.47 -28.59 19.52
C ARG A 70 16.00 -30.02 19.54
N LYS A 71 15.50 -30.89 18.64
CA LYS A 71 16.00 -32.26 18.47
C LYS A 71 17.41 -32.32 17.84
N GLN A 72 17.89 -31.20 17.31
CA GLN A 72 19.20 -31.06 16.65
C GLN A 72 20.18 -30.19 17.45
N ARG A 73 19.89 -29.91 18.74
CA ARG A 73 20.81 -29.20 19.64
C ARG A 73 22.15 -29.90 19.74
N GLY A 74 23.22 -29.12 19.87
CA GLY A 74 24.60 -29.61 19.81
C GLY A 74 25.08 -30.00 18.40
N ARG A 75 24.24 -29.79 17.37
CA ARG A 75 24.57 -30.03 15.96
C ARG A 75 24.23 -28.79 15.13
N THR A 76 23.10 -28.80 14.45
CA THR A 76 22.64 -27.75 13.54
C THR A 76 21.54 -26.86 14.13
N GLY A 77 20.95 -27.24 15.27
CA GLY A 77 19.78 -26.57 15.85
C GLY A 77 20.06 -25.27 16.61
N ASP A 78 21.27 -25.08 17.14
CA ASP A 78 21.53 -24.00 18.11
C ASP A 78 21.52 -22.60 17.47
N ALA A 79 22.21 -22.42 16.33
CA ALA A 79 22.27 -21.13 15.67
C ALA A 79 20.90 -20.62 15.17
N PRO A 80 20.03 -21.44 14.54
CA PRO A 80 18.68 -21.02 14.17
C PRO A 80 17.77 -20.72 15.38
N LEU A 81 17.91 -21.45 16.50
CA LEU A 81 17.18 -21.16 17.73
C LEU A 81 17.57 -19.80 18.32
N GLN A 82 18.88 -19.47 18.33
CA GLN A 82 19.36 -18.16 18.75
C GLN A 82 18.89 -17.05 17.80
N ALA A 83 18.93 -17.30 16.49
CA ALA A 83 18.44 -16.37 15.50
C ALA A 83 16.94 -16.07 15.68
N HIS A 84 16.11 -17.08 15.95
CA HIS A 84 14.69 -16.90 16.27
C HIS A 84 14.49 -16.00 17.50
N GLN A 85 15.21 -16.27 18.59
CA GLN A 85 15.13 -15.45 19.80
C GLN A 85 15.53 -14.00 19.56
N ALA A 86 16.59 -13.77 18.78
CA ALA A 86 17.02 -12.43 18.39
C ALA A 86 15.95 -11.71 17.56
N LEU A 87 15.31 -12.40 16.60
CA LEU A 87 14.21 -11.83 15.80
C LEU A 87 13.01 -11.43 16.67
N VAL A 88 12.62 -12.28 17.64
CA VAL A 88 11.54 -11.97 18.58
C VAL A 88 11.87 -10.75 19.45
N ALA A 89 13.12 -10.66 19.93
CA ALA A 89 13.58 -9.51 20.72
C ALA A 89 13.58 -8.21 19.90
N LEU A 90 14.10 -8.25 18.67
CA LEU A 90 14.10 -7.12 17.74
C LEU A 90 12.68 -6.63 17.41
N HIS A 91 11.76 -7.56 17.15
CA HIS A 91 10.36 -7.21 16.90
C HIS A 91 9.69 -6.59 18.14
N SER A 92 9.99 -7.13 19.34
CA SER A 92 9.49 -6.56 20.60
C SER A 92 9.95 -5.11 20.77
N GLN A 93 11.22 -4.80 20.47
CA GLN A 93 11.73 -3.41 20.51
C GLN A 93 10.95 -2.50 19.56
N GLU A 94 10.71 -2.91 18.32
CA GLU A 94 9.93 -2.13 17.33
C GLU A 94 8.51 -1.83 17.84
N THR A 95 7.86 -2.81 18.46
CA THR A 95 6.49 -2.62 18.98
C THR A 95 6.37 -1.60 20.10
N THR A 96 7.46 -1.28 20.81
CA THR A 96 7.43 -0.28 21.90
C THR A 96 7.23 1.15 21.41
N THR A 97 7.51 1.43 20.13
CA THR A 97 7.42 2.78 19.56
C THR A 97 6.48 2.88 18.36
N ARG A 98 5.73 1.82 18.04
CA ARG A 98 4.95 1.74 16.81
C ARG A 98 3.86 2.82 16.68
N GLU A 99 3.20 3.21 17.77
CA GLU A 99 2.17 4.26 17.73
C GLU A 99 2.80 5.64 17.46
N ARG A 100 3.92 5.97 18.10
CA ARG A 100 4.72 7.16 17.81
C ARG A 100 5.16 7.18 16.35
N ASP A 101 5.74 6.08 15.87
CA ASP A 101 6.31 6.00 14.54
C ASP A 101 5.22 6.12 13.46
N LEU A 102 4.02 5.59 13.71
CA LEU A 102 2.84 5.84 12.88
C LEU A 102 2.48 7.32 12.84
N VAL A 103 2.35 7.99 13.99
CA VAL A 103 1.98 9.41 14.05
C VAL A 103 2.98 10.29 13.31
N LEU A 104 4.28 10.07 13.54
CA LEU A 104 5.35 10.81 12.85
C LEU A 104 5.36 10.52 11.35
N GLY A 105 5.19 9.25 10.97
CA GLY A 105 5.10 8.85 9.58
C GLY A 105 3.96 9.54 8.84
N GLN A 106 2.83 9.80 9.51
CA GLN A 106 1.68 10.49 8.91
C GLN A 106 1.84 12.02 8.91
N LEU A 107 2.43 12.62 9.95
CA LEU A 107 2.80 14.05 9.96
C LEU A 107 3.83 14.38 8.87
N GLY A 108 4.74 13.44 8.58
CA GLY A 108 5.77 13.59 7.54
C GLY A 108 5.32 13.13 6.14
N ARG A 109 4.07 12.74 5.93
CA ARG A 109 3.64 12.09 4.68
C ARG A 109 3.29 13.04 3.55
N ASN A 110 2.57 14.12 3.85
CA ASN A 110 2.05 15.09 2.88
C ASN A 110 2.07 16.48 3.50
N GLY A 111 1.80 17.51 2.69
CA GLY A 111 1.60 18.86 3.20
C GLY A 111 2.88 19.60 3.54
N VAL A 112 2.73 20.75 4.21
CA VAL A 112 3.84 21.70 4.41
C VAL A 112 4.90 21.18 5.38
N LEU A 113 4.54 20.33 6.35
CA LEU A 113 5.51 19.74 7.28
C LEU A 113 6.38 18.68 6.60
N SER A 114 5.77 17.84 5.76
CA SER A 114 6.49 16.87 4.93
C SER A 114 7.48 17.58 4.00
N ALA A 115 7.02 18.59 3.27
CA ALA A 115 7.88 19.40 2.39
C ALA A 115 9.04 20.03 3.18
N ALA A 116 8.78 20.64 4.34
CA ALA A 116 9.83 21.23 5.17
C ALA A 116 10.88 20.20 5.63
N ILE A 117 10.45 19.01 6.08
CA ILE A 117 11.36 17.93 6.49
C ILE A 117 12.22 17.48 5.32
N THR A 118 11.61 17.16 4.17
CA THR A 118 12.33 16.69 2.98
C THR A 118 13.32 17.71 2.47
N LEU A 119 12.92 18.98 2.36
CA LEU A 119 13.78 20.05 1.87
C LEU A 119 14.95 20.33 2.83
N TYR A 120 14.71 20.33 4.14
CA TYR A 120 15.77 20.51 5.12
C TYR A 120 16.73 19.30 5.16
N ARG A 121 16.19 18.07 5.07
CA ARG A 121 17.02 16.87 4.98
C ARG A 121 17.90 16.89 3.74
N ALA A 122 17.34 17.26 2.59
CA ALA A 122 18.10 17.41 1.35
C ALA A 122 19.23 18.44 1.50
N ALA A 123 18.98 19.57 2.17
CA ALA A 123 20.02 20.56 2.43
C ALA A 123 21.16 20.03 3.31
N ILE A 124 20.86 19.20 4.32
CA ILE A 124 21.87 18.53 5.16
C ILE A 124 22.68 17.51 4.34
N GLU A 125 22.02 16.66 3.55
CA GLU A 125 22.69 15.63 2.77
C GLU A 125 23.62 16.25 1.70
N ARG A 126 23.26 17.39 1.11
CA ARG A 126 24.17 18.06 0.16
C ARG A 126 25.49 18.52 0.73
N GLU A 127 25.63 18.67 2.05
CA GLU A 127 26.91 19.02 2.69
C GLU A 127 27.90 17.85 2.66
N LYS A 128 27.43 16.63 2.35
CA LYS A 128 28.25 15.42 2.23
C LYS A 128 28.63 15.14 0.77
N PRO A 129 29.76 14.44 0.54
CA PRO A 129 30.04 13.81 -0.76
C PRO A 129 28.88 12.94 -1.22
N ASP A 130 28.58 12.89 -2.52
CA ASP A 130 27.36 12.25 -3.04
C ASP A 130 27.20 10.77 -2.65
N LEU A 131 28.33 10.04 -2.58
CA LEU A 131 28.37 8.63 -2.18
C LEU A 131 28.11 8.41 -0.68
N GLU A 132 28.23 9.46 0.14
CA GLU A 132 27.96 9.43 1.58
C GLU A 132 26.57 9.97 1.94
N ARG A 133 25.82 10.46 0.94
CA ARG A 133 24.44 10.92 1.12
C ARG A 133 23.51 9.75 1.34
N GLU A 134 22.48 9.99 2.13
CA GLU A 134 21.41 9.01 2.34
C GLU A 134 20.74 8.62 1.03
N LEU A 135 20.40 7.32 0.89
CA LEU A 135 19.61 6.84 -0.25
C LEU A 135 18.28 7.61 -0.35
N GLY A 136 17.97 8.10 -1.55
CA GLY A 136 16.83 9.00 -1.77
C GLY A 136 17.18 10.49 -1.69
N TYR A 137 18.43 10.84 -1.33
CA TYR A 137 18.96 12.21 -1.32
C TYR A 137 20.29 12.33 -2.08
N GLN A 138 20.63 11.34 -2.92
CA GLN A 138 21.79 11.41 -3.80
C GLN A 138 21.47 12.24 -5.04
N GLN A 139 22.49 12.61 -5.82
CA GLN A 139 22.32 13.44 -7.00
C GLN A 139 21.32 12.84 -8.01
N ARG A 140 21.28 11.51 -8.13
CA ARG A 140 20.33 10.77 -8.98
C ARG A 140 18.87 10.91 -8.52
N ASP A 141 18.63 11.23 -7.25
CA ASP A 141 17.30 11.28 -6.65
C ASP A 141 16.68 12.69 -6.75
N TYR A 142 17.47 13.71 -7.10
CA TYR A 142 17.03 15.11 -7.09
C TYR A 142 15.86 15.40 -8.03
N ALA A 143 15.83 14.77 -9.22
CA ALA A 143 14.71 14.91 -10.14
C ALA A 143 13.40 14.39 -9.53
N ASN A 144 13.47 13.29 -8.76
CA ASN A 144 12.31 12.73 -8.06
C ASN A 144 11.87 13.62 -6.89
N ILE A 145 12.82 14.18 -6.13
CA ILE A 145 12.52 15.14 -5.06
C ILE A 145 11.83 16.38 -5.64
N GLU A 146 12.40 16.97 -6.70
CA GLU A 146 11.84 18.15 -7.36
C GLU A 146 10.42 17.89 -7.88
N GLY A 147 10.23 16.77 -8.59
CA GLY A 147 8.92 16.33 -9.08
C GLY A 147 7.90 16.14 -7.95
N GLY A 148 8.29 15.50 -6.84
CA GLY A 148 7.41 15.31 -5.68
C GLY A 148 7.03 16.63 -4.99
N ILE A 149 8.00 17.53 -4.83
CA ILE A 149 7.80 18.87 -4.25
C ILE A 149 6.86 19.72 -5.14
N ALA A 150 6.99 19.63 -6.46
CA ALA A 150 6.09 20.29 -7.40
C ALA A 150 4.69 19.66 -7.39
N GLN A 151 4.60 18.33 -7.44
CA GLN A 151 3.33 17.58 -7.49
C GLN A 151 2.44 17.83 -6.26
N MET A 152 3.02 18.22 -5.13
CA MET A 152 2.28 18.60 -3.91
C MET A 152 1.10 19.54 -4.21
N GLU A 153 1.23 20.49 -5.13
CA GLU A 153 0.16 21.44 -5.49
C GLU A 153 -1.15 20.76 -5.92
N ARG A 154 -1.06 19.59 -6.57
CA ARG A 154 -2.21 18.82 -7.05
C ARG A 154 -2.92 18.04 -5.93
N ILE A 155 -2.28 17.89 -4.78
CA ILE A 155 -2.75 17.09 -3.65
C ILE A 155 -2.77 17.88 -2.32
N TYR A 156 -2.71 19.21 -2.40
CA TYR A 156 -2.61 20.09 -1.25
C TYR A 156 -3.69 21.18 -1.25
N HIS A 157 -4.35 21.32 -0.11
CA HIS A 157 -5.18 22.48 0.18
C HIS A 157 -4.91 22.92 1.63
N PRO A 158 -4.58 24.21 1.90
CA PRO A 158 -4.14 24.67 3.21
C PRO A 158 -5.16 24.38 4.33
N THR A 159 -6.45 24.56 4.06
CA THR A 159 -7.50 24.23 5.03
C THR A 159 -7.53 22.75 5.37
N MET A 160 -7.38 21.87 4.37
CA MET A 160 -7.43 20.43 4.59
C MET A 160 -6.17 19.95 5.31
N ASP A 161 -4.99 20.41 4.88
CA ASP A 161 -3.72 20.09 5.53
C ASP A 161 -3.73 20.49 7.02
N ARG A 162 -4.32 21.65 7.35
CA ARG A 162 -4.52 22.09 8.74
C ARG A 162 -5.35 21.10 9.57
N GLU A 163 -6.45 20.58 9.03
CA GLU A 163 -7.29 19.63 9.76
C GLU A 163 -6.63 18.24 9.87
N LEU A 164 -5.86 17.81 8.87
CA LEU A 164 -5.04 16.60 8.96
C LEU A 164 -3.94 16.74 10.04
N MET A 165 -3.23 17.86 10.06
CA MET A 165 -2.25 18.16 11.11
C MET A 165 -2.89 18.21 12.49
N ARG A 166 -4.08 18.83 12.62
CA ARG A 166 -4.84 18.83 13.89
C ARG A 166 -5.10 17.42 14.38
N TYR A 167 -5.60 16.56 13.49
CA TYR A 167 -5.88 15.17 13.82
C TYR A 167 -4.63 14.45 14.34
N TRP A 168 -3.52 14.55 13.64
CA TRP A 168 -2.29 13.85 14.02
C TRP A 168 -1.59 14.44 15.24
N PHE A 169 -1.66 15.75 15.46
CA PHE A 169 -1.20 16.32 16.73
C PHE A 169 -2.08 15.88 17.90
N ALA A 170 -3.39 15.71 17.71
CA ALA A 170 -4.27 15.17 18.75
C ALA A 170 -3.94 13.69 19.05
N GLU A 171 -3.69 12.88 18.02
CA GLU A 171 -3.21 11.49 18.20
C GLU A 171 -1.84 11.45 18.90
N TYR A 172 -0.92 12.38 18.57
CA TYR A 172 0.34 12.53 19.29
C TYR A 172 0.13 12.83 20.79
N LEU A 173 -0.82 13.71 21.13
CA LEU A 173 -1.10 14.03 22.53
C LEU A 173 -1.68 12.85 23.32
N ARG A 174 -2.30 11.87 22.63
CA ARG A 174 -2.84 10.62 23.22
C ARG A 174 -1.79 9.54 23.43
N LEU A 175 -0.57 9.71 22.92
CA LEU A 175 0.50 8.73 23.11
C LEU A 175 0.86 8.62 24.60
N PRO A 176 1.23 7.40 25.06
CA PRO A 176 1.79 7.23 26.39
C PRO A 176 3.12 8.01 26.50
N ASN A 177 3.49 8.42 27.72
CA ASN A 177 4.61 9.33 27.95
C ASN A 177 5.94 8.78 27.38
N GLU A 178 6.13 7.46 27.43
CA GLU A 178 7.30 6.73 26.95
C GLU A 178 7.46 6.82 25.42
N GLN A 179 6.37 7.08 24.70
CA GLN A 179 6.35 7.23 23.25
C GLN A 179 6.36 8.70 22.80
N ARG A 180 6.36 9.65 23.73
CA ARG A 180 6.43 11.08 23.39
C ARG A 180 7.85 11.50 23.07
N LEU A 181 7.96 12.56 22.27
CA LEU A 181 9.22 13.17 21.87
C LEU A 181 9.39 14.54 22.51
N GLN A 182 10.47 14.72 23.26
CA GLN A 182 10.78 16.00 23.90
C GLN A 182 10.86 17.15 22.89
N ALA A 183 11.41 16.90 21.69
CA ALA A 183 11.49 17.90 20.62
C ALA A 183 10.08 18.38 20.17
N LEU A 184 9.14 17.45 19.98
CA LEU A 184 7.77 17.79 19.56
C LEU A 184 6.97 18.43 20.69
N ASP A 185 7.13 17.94 21.92
CA ASP A 185 6.53 18.56 23.12
C ASP A 185 6.98 20.01 23.31
N LYS A 186 8.29 20.25 23.15
CA LYS A 186 8.88 21.59 23.24
C LYS A 186 8.40 22.49 22.11
N TRP A 187 8.32 21.97 20.88
CA TRP A 187 7.86 22.75 19.73
C TRP A 187 6.36 23.11 19.83
N LEU A 188 5.51 22.19 20.29
CA LEU A 188 4.09 22.45 20.56
C LEU A 188 3.89 23.47 21.69
N GLY A 189 4.77 23.48 22.69
CA GLY A 189 4.70 24.41 23.82
C GLY A 189 3.45 24.20 24.67
N GLY A 190 3.06 22.93 24.86
CA GLY A 190 1.91 22.51 25.66
C GLY A 190 1.40 21.13 25.27
N ARG A 191 0.51 20.57 26.10
CA ARG A 191 -0.05 19.22 25.94
C ARG A 191 -1.58 19.23 25.88
N ASP A 192 -2.16 20.31 25.36
CA ASP A 192 -3.59 20.55 25.27
C ASP A 192 -4.01 21.01 23.86
N ASP A 193 -5.32 21.04 23.62
CA ASP A 193 -5.88 21.51 22.35
C ASP A 193 -5.52 22.97 22.04
N LYS A 194 -5.26 23.78 23.08
CA LYS A 194 -4.80 25.17 22.92
C LYS A 194 -3.39 25.21 22.31
N ALA A 195 -2.49 24.31 22.71
CA ALA A 195 -1.17 24.17 22.11
C ALA A 195 -1.26 23.78 20.63
N ILE A 196 -2.12 22.81 20.29
CA ILE A 196 -2.38 22.44 18.89
C ILE A 196 -2.91 23.65 18.11
N ALA A 197 -3.90 24.37 18.65
CA ALA A 197 -4.46 25.55 17.98
C ALA A 197 -3.42 26.65 17.75
N ARG A 198 -2.52 26.91 18.71
CA ARG A 198 -1.41 27.85 18.54
C ARG A 198 -0.43 27.40 17.47
N ALA A 199 -0.06 26.12 17.47
CA ALA A 199 0.84 25.54 16.48
C ALA A 199 0.27 25.63 15.06
N LEU A 200 -1.01 25.28 14.87
CA LEU A 200 -1.70 25.38 13.58
C LEU A 200 -1.84 26.84 13.11
N LYS A 201 -2.14 27.77 14.03
CA LYS A 201 -2.19 29.21 13.70
C LYS A 201 -0.82 29.71 13.25
N SER A 202 0.25 29.25 13.89
CA SER A 202 1.63 29.56 13.50
C SER A 202 1.92 29.00 12.11
N ILE A 203 1.72 27.70 11.88
CA ILE A 203 1.99 27.03 10.59
C ILE A 203 1.21 27.68 9.44
N ALA A 204 0.00 28.20 9.67
CA ALA A 204 -0.77 28.89 8.62
C ALA A 204 -0.05 30.09 7.98
N ALA A 205 0.99 30.65 8.62
CA ALA A 205 1.82 31.71 8.06
C ALA A 205 2.96 31.21 7.15
N THR A 206 3.14 29.89 7.00
CA THR A 206 4.16 29.30 6.12
C THR A 206 3.94 29.71 4.67
N LYS A 207 5.05 29.84 3.92
CA LYS A 207 5.03 30.07 2.48
C LYS A 207 5.17 28.78 1.67
N LEU A 208 5.42 27.64 2.32
CA LEU A 208 5.58 26.34 1.65
C LEU A 208 4.30 25.79 1.01
N GLY A 209 3.15 26.45 1.16
CA GLY A 209 1.96 26.16 0.36
C GLY A 209 2.15 26.49 -1.13
N ASP A 210 3.05 27.43 -1.44
CA ASP A 210 3.38 27.85 -2.80
C ASP A 210 4.49 26.99 -3.43
N THR A 211 4.32 26.63 -4.71
CA THR A 211 5.24 25.75 -5.43
C THR A 211 6.59 26.40 -5.68
N GLU A 212 6.63 27.66 -6.10
CA GLU A 212 7.88 28.37 -6.37
C GLU A 212 8.72 28.52 -5.10
N GLU A 213 8.06 28.81 -3.98
CA GLU A 213 8.73 28.89 -2.68
C GLU A 213 9.35 27.53 -2.27
N ARG A 214 8.64 26.41 -2.46
CA ARG A 214 9.22 25.09 -2.17
C ARG A 214 10.42 24.78 -3.07
N LEU A 215 10.34 25.11 -4.36
CA LEU A 215 11.45 24.93 -5.32
C LEU A 215 12.64 25.86 -5.02
N ARG A 216 12.39 27.06 -4.49
CA ARG A 216 13.43 27.94 -3.98
C ARG A 216 14.16 27.32 -2.79
N TRP A 217 13.42 26.76 -1.83
CA TRP A 217 14.00 26.06 -0.68
C TRP A 217 14.75 24.79 -1.05
N LEU A 218 14.39 24.12 -2.14
CA LEU A 218 15.14 22.96 -2.64
C LEU A 218 16.60 23.31 -2.96
N LYS A 219 16.89 24.57 -3.32
CA LYS A 219 18.24 25.07 -3.63
C LYS A 219 18.92 25.75 -2.44
N ALA A 220 18.18 26.04 -1.37
CA ALA A 220 18.68 26.78 -0.21
C ALA A 220 19.64 25.95 0.66
N THR A 221 20.63 26.60 1.27
CA THR A 221 21.63 25.93 2.12
C THR A 221 21.05 25.55 3.48
N ARG A 222 21.68 24.60 4.19
CA ARG A 222 21.30 24.24 5.56
C ARG A 222 21.21 25.46 6.48
N ARG A 223 22.18 26.37 6.38
CA ARG A 223 22.22 27.63 7.14
C ARG A 223 21.01 28.52 6.88
N ASP A 224 20.48 28.53 5.65
CA ASP A 224 19.26 29.28 5.32
C ASP A 224 18.05 28.71 6.04
N PHE A 225 17.93 27.38 6.13
CA PHE A 225 16.85 26.72 6.90
C PHE A 225 16.97 27.05 8.40
N GLU A 226 18.17 26.92 8.97
CA GLU A 226 18.42 27.16 10.40
C GLU A 226 18.16 28.62 10.82
N ARG A 227 18.25 29.57 9.87
CA ARG A 227 17.94 31.00 10.09
C ARG A 227 16.51 31.38 9.72
N SER A 228 15.76 30.48 9.09
CA SER A 228 14.41 30.76 8.62
C SER A 228 13.45 31.04 9.77
N LYS A 229 12.58 32.03 9.56
CA LYS A 229 11.46 32.32 10.46
C LYS A 229 10.17 31.62 10.02
N ASP A 230 10.18 30.92 8.87
CA ASP A 230 9.02 30.18 8.40
C ASP A 230 8.65 29.09 9.42
N PRO A 231 7.39 29.02 9.87
CA PRO A 231 6.97 28.14 10.96
C PRO A 231 7.04 26.65 10.60
N ALA A 232 6.83 26.26 9.34
CA ALA A 232 6.98 24.88 8.90
C ALA A 232 8.46 24.48 8.82
N ILE A 233 9.33 25.39 8.37
CA ILE A 233 10.78 25.15 8.39
C ILE A 233 11.30 25.05 9.82
N ARG A 234 10.85 25.92 10.72
CA ARG A 234 11.22 25.85 12.14
C ARG A 234 10.80 24.53 12.79
N TYR A 235 9.67 23.95 12.37
CA TYR A 235 9.30 22.59 12.78
C TYR A 235 10.32 21.57 12.28
N ALA A 236 10.67 21.59 11.00
CA ALA A 236 11.66 20.67 10.44
C ALA A 236 13.02 20.79 11.13
N VAL A 237 13.52 22.01 11.36
CA VAL A 237 14.77 22.27 12.08
C VAL A 237 14.73 21.72 13.51
N ALA A 238 13.62 21.93 14.24
CA ALA A 238 13.46 21.45 15.60
C ALA A 238 13.37 19.91 15.68
N MET A 239 12.74 19.27 14.69
CA MET A 239 12.49 17.83 14.69
C MET A 239 13.63 17.02 14.09
N MET A 240 14.42 17.58 13.17
CA MET A 240 15.41 16.82 12.39
C MET A 240 16.41 16.01 13.23
N PRO A 241 16.99 16.54 14.33
CA PRO A 241 17.89 15.73 15.15
C PRO A 241 17.22 14.47 15.70
N THR A 242 15.96 14.57 16.14
CA THR A 242 15.19 13.43 16.62
C THR A 242 14.81 12.47 15.49
N LEU A 243 14.46 12.98 14.31
CA LEU A 243 14.15 12.15 13.15
C LEU A 243 15.37 11.36 12.68
N LEU A 244 16.57 11.96 12.69
CA LEU A 244 17.84 11.28 12.40
C LEU A 244 18.13 10.16 13.42
N GLN A 245 17.96 10.42 14.71
CA GLN A 245 18.12 9.39 15.74
C GLN A 245 17.16 8.20 15.56
N ILE A 246 15.91 8.47 15.20
CA ILE A 246 14.92 7.42 14.91
C ILE A 246 15.31 6.62 13.67
N GLU A 247 15.79 7.31 12.62
CA GLU A 247 16.31 6.67 11.41
C GLU A 247 17.50 5.77 11.70
N ASP A 248 18.47 6.23 12.48
CA ASP A 248 19.65 5.46 12.88
C ASP A 248 19.25 4.23 13.71
N ALA A 249 18.35 4.39 14.68
CA ALA A 249 17.83 3.28 15.46
C ALA A 249 17.13 2.23 14.58
N ARG A 250 16.38 2.67 13.56
CA ARG A 250 15.75 1.77 12.59
C ARG A 250 16.80 1.05 11.74
N LYS A 251 17.84 1.75 11.27
CA LYS A 251 18.94 1.16 10.48
C LYS A 251 19.75 0.14 11.27
N MET A 252 20.05 0.43 12.54
CA MET A 252 20.72 -0.52 13.44
C MET A 252 19.90 -1.80 13.58
N ARG A 253 18.61 -1.70 13.90
CA ARG A 253 17.71 -2.87 13.99
C ARG A 253 17.63 -3.64 12.67
N ALA A 254 17.57 -2.93 11.53
CA ALA A 254 17.56 -3.57 10.21
C ALA A 254 18.86 -4.34 9.93
N GLY A 255 20.02 -3.77 10.29
CA GLY A 255 21.31 -4.43 10.18
C GLY A 255 21.42 -5.68 11.06
N GLU A 256 20.97 -5.60 12.32
CA GLU A 256 20.88 -6.75 13.21
C GLU A 256 19.96 -7.84 12.65
N MET A 257 18.79 -7.46 12.12
CA MET A 257 17.86 -8.37 11.47
C MET A 257 18.47 -9.06 10.24
N MET A 258 19.26 -8.34 9.42
CA MET A 258 19.94 -8.91 8.25
C MET A 258 20.94 -10.01 8.62
N MET A 259 21.55 -9.95 9.81
CA MET A 259 22.51 -10.96 10.26
C MET A 259 21.84 -12.27 10.70
N VAL A 260 20.65 -12.18 11.32
CA VAL A 260 20.00 -13.35 11.94
C VAL A 260 18.85 -13.93 11.11
N ARG A 261 18.15 -13.11 10.32
CA ARG A 261 16.97 -13.54 9.55
C ARG A 261 17.29 -14.66 8.53
N PRO A 262 18.40 -14.61 7.76
CA PRO A 262 18.72 -15.68 6.81
C PRO A 262 18.89 -17.05 7.49
N THR A 263 19.56 -17.08 8.64
CA THR A 263 19.80 -18.31 9.42
C THR A 263 18.49 -18.98 9.83
N TYR A 264 17.53 -18.21 10.34
CA TYR A 264 16.24 -18.76 10.73
C TYR A 264 15.39 -19.18 9.52
N LEU A 265 15.34 -18.37 8.45
CA LEU A 265 14.59 -18.71 7.24
C LEU A 265 15.16 -19.95 6.52
N GLN A 266 16.48 -20.14 6.56
CA GLN A 266 17.12 -21.36 6.04
C GLN A 266 16.64 -22.59 6.83
N ALA A 267 16.57 -22.52 8.16
CA ALA A 267 16.04 -23.61 8.97
C ALA A 267 14.55 -23.89 8.69
N VAL A 268 13.73 -22.85 8.50
CA VAL A 268 12.33 -23.02 8.08
C VAL A 268 12.25 -23.72 6.72
N SER A 269 13.10 -23.34 5.76
CA SER A 269 13.20 -23.98 4.44
C SER A 269 13.58 -25.46 4.57
N GLU A 270 14.60 -25.79 5.36
CA GLU A 270 15.02 -27.17 5.60
C GLU A 270 13.94 -28.01 6.27
N PHE A 271 13.24 -27.46 7.26
CA PHE A 271 12.09 -28.11 7.87
C PHE A 271 10.99 -28.42 6.83
N LYS A 272 10.63 -27.44 6.00
CA LYS A 272 9.64 -27.62 4.91
C LYS A 272 10.06 -28.70 3.92
N LYS A 273 11.35 -28.84 3.60
CA LYS A 273 11.86 -29.95 2.76
C LYS A 273 11.57 -31.30 3.39
N THR A 274 11.69 -31.45 4.71
CA THR A 274 11.35 -32.71 5.40
C THR A 274 9.87 -33.08 5.28
N LYS A 275 9.01 -32.07 5.08
CA LYS A 275 7.56 -32.21 4.87
C LYS A 275 7.15 -32.28 3.40
N ARG A 276 8.10 -32.13 2.46
CA ARG A 276 7.87 -32.03 1.02
C ARG A 276 6.91 -30.88 0.65
N GLU A 277 6.95 -29.81 1.43
CA GLU A 277 6.19 -28.58 1.14
C GLU A 277 6.93 -27.74 0.09
N ALA A 278 6.16 -26.96 -0.69
CA ALA A 278 6.73 -25.99 -1.61
C ALA A 278 7.46 -24.86 -0.85
N ILE A 279 8.57 -24.41 -1.43
CA ILE A 279 9.41 -23.35 -0.86
C ILE A 279 9.64 -22.31 -1.94
N TYR A 280 9.19 -21.09 -1.66
CA TYR A 280 9.39 -19.92 -2.51
C TYR A 280 9.70 -18.72 -1.62
N PRO A 281 10.56 -17.79 -2.05
CA PRO A 281 10.87 -16.59 -1.28
C PRO A 281 9.68 -15.63 -1.24
N ASP A 282 9.54 -14.86 -0.17
CA ASP A 282 8.56 -13.77 -0.09
C ASP A 282 8.73 -12.78 -1.24
N ALA A 283 7.64 -12.14 -1.67
CA ALA A 283 7.68 -11.11 -2.70
C ALA A 283 8.56 -9.92 -2.28
N ASN A 284 9.39 -9.41 -3.19
CA ASN A 284 10.35 -8.34 -2.92
C ASN A 284 10.53 -7.34 -4.08
N GLY A 285 9.51 -7.22 -4.94
CA GLY A 285 9.55 -6.35 -6.14
C GLY A 285 10.26 -6.96 -7.35
N SER A 286 10.76 -8.19 -7.26
CA SER A 286 11.27 -8.95 -8.41
C SER A 286 10.14 -9.69 -9.16
N LEU A 287 10.41 -10.06 -10.41
CA LEU A 287 9.54 -10.90 -11.23
C LEU A 287 9.33 -12.28 -10.58
N ARG A 288 8.07 -12.76 -10.56
CA ARG A 288 7.67 -14.09 -10.08
C ARG A 288 6.70 -14.74 -11.06
N ILE A 289 6.56 -16.06 -10.96
CA ILE A 289 5.59 -16.85 -11.72
C ILE A 289 4.74 -17.63 -10.72
N THR A 290 3.42 -17.57 -10.90
CA THR A 290 2.44 -18.43 -10.24
C THR A 290 1.65 -19.17 -11.33
N PHE A 291 1.21 -20.40 -11.06
CA PHE A 291 0.50 -21.22 -12.04
C PHE A 291 -0.57 -22.06 -11.35
N GLY A 292 -1.58 -22.45 -12.13
CA GLY A 292 -2.80 -23.07 -11.63
C GLY A 292 -3.85 -23.15 -12.73
N ASN A 293 -5.12 -23.20 -12.34
CA ASN A 293 -6.25 -23.42 -13.22
C ASN A 293 -7.36 -22.40 -13.00
N VAL A 294 -8.14 -22.14 -14.05
CA VAL A 294 -9.39 -21.41 -13.94
C VAL A 294 -10.37 -22.25 -13.10
N THR A 295 -10.75 -21.74 -11.94
CA THR A 295 -11.56 -22.48 -10.97
C THR A 295 -12.37 -21.54 -10.08
N GLY A 296 -13.59 -21.97 -9.77
CA GLY A 296 -14.45 -21.29 -8.80
C GLY A 296 -14.03 -21.57 -7.36
N TYR A 297 -14.86 -21.17 -6.42
CA TYR A 297 -14.70 -21.53 -5.01
C TYR A 297 -16.06 -21.58 -4.29
N SER A 298 -16.08 -22.20 -3.11
CA SER A 298 -17.23 -22.14 -2.21
C SER A 298 -16.81 -21.46 -0.92
N THR A 299 -17.62 -20.53 -0.45
CA THR A 299 -17.44 -19.92 0.87
C THR A 299 -17.86 -20.92 1.96
N GLY A 300 -17.41 -20.70 3.20
CA GLY A 300 -17.74 -21.57 4.34
C GLY A 300 -19.25 -21.68 4.64
N ASN A 301 -20.06 -20.71 4.18
CA ASN A 301 -21.52 -20.74 4.30
C ASN A 301 -22.23 -21.40 3.07
N GLY A 302 -21.47 -22.03 2.17
CA GLY A 302 -22.00 -22.82 1.06
C GLY A 302 -22.33 -22.04 -0.22
N VAL A 303 -22.06 -20.73 -0.27
CA VAL A 303 -22.23 -19.95 -1.51
C VAL A 303 -21.16 -20.37 -2.51
N ARG A 304 -21.59 -20.76 -3.70
CA ARG A 304 -20.71 -21.15 -4.80
C ARG A 304 -20.47 -19.97 -5.73
N HIS A 305 -19.21 -19.71 -6.01
CA HIS A 305 -18.78 -18.75 -7.00
C HIS A 305 -18.29 -19.49 -8.25
N ALA A 306 -18.97 -19.24 -9.37
CA ALA A 306 -18.58 -19.79 -10.67
C ALA A 306 -17.24 -19.19 -11.14
N PRO A 307 -16.47 -19.90 -11.99
CA PRO A 307 -15.19 -19.42 -12.48
C PRO A 307 -15.28 -18.23 -13.44
N PHE A 308 -16.44 -17.92 -14.02
CA PHE A 308 -16.62 -16.82 -14.97
C PHE A 308 -17.83 -15.97 -14.58
N THR A 309 -17.73 -14.66 -14.78
CA THR A 309 -18.89 -13.76 -14.84
C THR A 309 -19.30 -13.52 -16.29
N LEU A 310 -20.59 -13.24 -16.49
CA LEU A 310 -21.20 -13.19 -17.82
C LEU A 310 -21.49 -11.75 -18.22
N LEU A 311 -21.50 -11.48 -19.53
CA LEU A 311 -21.75 -10.13 -20.06
C LEU A 311 -23.11 -9.58 -19.60
N GLU A 312 -24.14 -10.42 -19.53
CA GLU A 312 -25.48 -10.07 -19.06
C GLU A 312 -25.50 -9.60 -17.60
N GLU A 313 -24.56 -10.07 -16.77
CA GLU A 313 -24.47 -9.66 -15.36
C GLU A 313 -23.99 -8.22 -15.20
N VAL A 314 -23.32 -7.66 -16.21
CA VAL A 314 -22.96 -6.23 -16.22
C VAL A 314 -24.24 -5.39 -16.35
N ALA A 315 -25.08 -5.74 -17.33
CA ALA A 315 -26.33 -5.02 -17.57
C ALA A 315 -27.32 -5.18 -16.41
N SER A 316 -27.38 -6.35 -15.76
CA SER A 316 -28.27 -6.58 -14.62
C SER A 316 -27.88 -5.78 -13.37
N LYS A 317 -26.60 -5.43 -13.22
CA LYS A 317 -26.09 -4.62 -12.12
C LYS A 317 -26.16 -3.11 -12.37
N ALA A 318 -26.37 -2.68 -13.62
CA ALA A 318 -26.36 -1.27 -13.97
C ALA A 318 -27.58 -0.55 -13.37
N THR A 319 -27.33 0.39 -12.45
CA THR A 319 -28.35 1.21 -11.80
C THR A 319 -28.45 2.62 -12.40
N GLY A 320 -27.52 2.98 -13.29
CA GLY A 320 -27.43 4.33 -13.87
C GLY A 320 -26.81 5.37 -12.92
N THR A 321 -26.28 4.94 -11.78
CA THR A 321 -25.63 5.79 -10.79
C THR A 321 -24.31 5.17 -10.35
N ALA A 322 -23.27 5.99 -10.20
CA ALA A 322 -21.97 5.53 -9.72
C ALA A 322 -22.09 4.72 -8.41
N PRO A 323 -21.37 3.58 -8.26
CA PRO A 323 -20.39 3.02 -9.19
C PRO A 323 -20.97 2.03 -10.23
N PHE A 324 -22.28 1.93 -10.37
CA PHE A 324 -22.97 0.99 -11.27
C PHE A 324 -23.61 1.72 -12.46
N ASP A 325 -22.87 2.62 -13.08
CA ASP A 325 -23.25 3.50 -14.19
C ASP A 325 -22.54 3.11 -15.50
N ALA A 326 -22.70 1.85 -15.92
CA ALA A 326 -22.15 1.35 -17.18
C ALA A 326 -22.58 2.24 -18.38
N PRO A 327 -21.68 2.53 -19.35
CA PRO A 327 -22.00 3.35 -20.50
C PRO A 327 -23.22 2.85 -21.28
N GLN A 328 -24.06 3.76 -21.78
CA GLN A 328 -25.28 3.37 -22.50
C GLN A 328 -24.99 2.48 -23.72
N ALA A 329 -23.91 2.77 -24.47
CA ALA A 329 -23.46 1.95 -25.59
C ALA A 329 -23.18 0.50 -25.18
N GLN A 330 -22.63 0.29 -23.98
CA GLN A 330 -22.43 -1.04 -23.41
C GLN A 330 -23.76 -1.75 -23.18
N ILE A 331 -24.69 -1.09 -22.49
CA ILE A 331 -26.01 -1.67 -22.19
C ILE A 331 -26.76 -2.04 -23.48
N ASP A 332 -26.72 -1.17 -24.49
CA ASP A 332 -27.38 -1.39 -25.77
C ASP A 332 -26.74 -2.55 -26.56
N ALA A 333 -25.40 -2.67 -26.53
CA ALA A 333 -24.68 -3.80 -27.16
C ALA A 333 -25.06 -5.14 -26.52
N ILE A 334 -25.16 -5.18 -25.19
CA ILE A 334 -25.55 -6.38 -24.44
C ILE A 334 -26.99 -6.77 -24.76
N ARG A 335 -27.93 -5.81 -24.73
CA ARG A 335 -29.36 -6.07 -25.05
C ARG A 335 -29.55 -6.56 -26.48
N ALA A 336 -28.80 -6.02 -27.42
CA ALA A 336 -28.81 -6.45 -28.82
C ALA A 336 -28.03 -7.76 -29.07
N LYS A 337 -27.43 -8.35 -28.02
CA LYS A 337 -26.58 -9.56 -28.11
C LYS A 337 -25.48 -9.44 -29.17
N ARG A 338 -24.88 -8.26 -29.30
CA ARG A 338 -23.74 -8.02 -30.19
C ARG A 338 -22.47 -8.61 -29.58
N TYR A 339 -22.37 -9.94 -29.54
CA TYR A 339 -21.23 -10.63 -28.93
C TYR A 339 -20.01 -10.74 -29.84
N GLY A 340 -20.21 -10.57 -31.15
CA GLY A 340 -19.16 -10.76 -32.16
C GLY A 340 -18.51 -12.14 -32.09
N GLU A 341 -17.21 -12.20 -32.41
CA GLU A 341 -16.40 -13.42 -32.29
C GLU A 341 -15.93 -13.73 -30.86
N TYR A 342 -16.29 -12.90 -29.88
CA TYR A 342 -15.81 -12.96 -28.50
C TYR A 342 -16.62 -13.93 -27.64
N VAL A 343 -17.70 -14.50 -28.18
CA VAL A 343 -18.57 -15.46 -27.49
C VAL A 343 -17.81 -16.74 -27.12
N ASP A 344 -17.90 -17.14 -25.85
CA ASP A 344 -17.50 -18.48 -25.43
C ASP A 344 -18.63 -19.46 -25.72
N ARG A 345 -18.33 -20.55 -26.44
CA ARG A 345 -19.34 -21.54 -26.83
C ARG A 345 -19.99 -22.26 -25.65
N LYS A 346 -19.27 -22.47 -24.55
CA LYS A 346 -19.80 -23.16 -23.36
C LYS A 346 -20.62 -22.22 -22.49
N LEU A 347 -20.22 -20.95 -22.40
CA LEU A 347 -20.97 -19.94 -21.64
C LEU A 347 -22.15 -19.36 -22.42
N GLY A 348 -22.12 -19.43 -23.76
CA GLY A 348 -23.15 -18.88 -24.63
C GLY A 348 -23.15 -17.34 -24.69
N THR A 349 -22.11 -16.69 -24.17
CA THR A 349 -21.96 -15.23 -24.06
C THR A 349 -20.48 -14.85 -24.02
N VAL A 350 -20.17 -13.55 -23.98
CA VAL A 350 -18.81 -13.05 -23.77
C VAL A 350 -18.47 -13.16 -22.27
N PRO A 351 -17.41 -13.88 -21.88
CA PRO A 351 -16.95 -13.88 -20.50
C PRO A 351 -16.35 -12.54 -20.14
N VAL A 352 -16.67 -12.02 -18.96
CA VAL A 352 -16.21 -10.70 -18.48
C VAL A 352 -14.95 -10.85 -17.64
N ASN A 353 -15.10 -11.42 -16.45
CA ASN A 353 -14.02 -11.71 -15.53
C ASN A 353 -13.97 -13.21 -15.25
N PHE A 354 -12.82 -13.69 -14.77
CA PHE A 354 -12.66 -15.07 -14.36
C PHE A 354 -11.81 -15.24 -13.09
N LEU A 355 -12.05 -16.36 -12.40
CA LEU A 355 -11.34 -16.78 -11.19
C LEU A 355 -10.34 -17.88 -11.50
N SER A 356 -9.21 -17.85 -10.79
CA SER A 356 -8.19 -18.92 -10.83
C SER A 356 -7.54 -19.07 -9.46
N ASP A 357 -6.96 -20.24 -9.19
CA ASP A 357 -6.25 -20.56 -7.94
C ASP A 357 -4.79 -20.06 -7.92
N LEU A 358 -4.50 -19.00 -8.67
CA LEU A 358 -3.20 -18.36 -8.68
C LEU A 358 -2.93 -17.57 -7.39
N ASP A 359 -1.67 -17.57 -6.97
CA ASP A 359 -1.18 -16.84 -5.80
C ASP A 359 -0.61 -15.46 -6.20
N ILE A 360 -1.38 -14.41 -5.94
CA ILE A 360 -1.00 -13.03 -6.20
C ILE A 360 -1.13 -12.16 -4.95
N SER A 361 -0.42 -11.02 -4.97
CA SER A 361 -0.49 -9.97 -3.95
C SER A 361 -0.33 -8.58 -4.60
N GLY A 362 -0.27 -7.53 -3.79
CA GLY A 362 -0.01 -6.15 -4.23
C GLY A 362 1.25 -6.08 -5.10
N GLY A 363 1.13 -5.40 -6.24
CA GLY A 363 2.16 -5.35 -7.29
C GLY A 363 1.89 -6.25 -8.50
N ASN A 364 0.93 -7.18 -8.43
CA ASN A 364 0.52 -8.02 -9.57
C ASN A 364 -0.61 -7.42 -10.42
N SER A 365 -1.17 -6.26 -10.05
CA SER A 365 -2.20 -5.61 -10.87
C SER A 365 -1.62 -5.25 -12.24
N GLY A 366 -2.29 -5.71 -13.30
CA GLY A 366 -1.83 -5.58 -14.68
C GLY A 366 -1.00 -6.76 -15.20
N SER A 367 -0.69 -7.78 -14.37
CA SER A 367 0.06 -8.96 -14.82
C SER A 367 -0.69 -9.73 -15.91
N PRO A 368 0.00 -10.16 -16.99
CA PRO A 368 -0.62 -10.97 -18.03
C PRO A 368 -0.92 -12.38 -17.52
N VAL A 369 -2.13 -12.88 -17.80
CA VAL A 369 -2.52 -14.27 -17.58
C VAL A 369 -2.31 -15.03 -18.87
N LEU A 370 -1.57 -16.14 -18.81
CA LEU A 370 -1.18 -16.91 -19.98
C LEU A 370 -1.82 -18.31 -19.95
N ASP A 371 -2.21 -18.82 -21.12
CA ASP A 371 -2.62 -20.22 -21.28
C ASP A 371 -1.43 -21.19 -21.31
N ALA A 372 -1.73 -22.49 -21.46
CA ALA A 372 -0.73 -23.55 -21.54
C ALA A 372 0.21 -23.44 -22.77
N GLN A 373 -0.07 -22.53 -23.72
CA GLN A 373 0.78 -22.22 -24.87
C GLN A 373 1.46 -20.85 -24.75
N GLY A 374 1.35 -20.19 -23.59
CA GLY A 374 1.94 -18.87 -23.36
C GLY A 374 1.20 -17.72 -24.03
N ARG A 375 -0.06 -17.90 -24.44
CA ARG A 375 -0.88 -16.85 -25.08
C ARG A 375 -1.69 -16.09 -24.05
N LEU A 376 -1.87 -14.79 -24.27
CA LEU A 376 -2.64 -13.93 -23.38
C LEU A 376 -4.11 -14.37 -23.32
N THR A 377 -4.62 -14.62 -22.11
CA THR A 377 -6.02 -14.94 -21.83
C THR A 377 -6.73 -13.85 -21.03
N GLY A 378 -5.97 -13.01 -20.32
CA GLY A 378 -6.52 -11.93 -19.52
C GLY A 378 -5.48 -11.14 -18.76
N LEU A 379 -5.93 -10.20 -17.92
CA LEU A 379 -5.08 -9.43 -17.02
C LEU A 379 -5.55 -9.58 -15.57
N ALA A 380 -4.61 -9.84 -14.66
CA ALA A 380 -4.87 -9.83 -13.24
C ALA A 380 -5.18 -8.41 -12.77
N PHE A 381 -6.22 -8.21 -11.97
CA PHE A 381 -6.53 -6.88 -11.43
C PHE A 381 -6.87 -6.87 -9.94
N ASP A 382 -7.36 -7.97 -9.38
CA ASP A 382 -7.72 -8.06 -7.96
C ASP A 382 -7.69 -9.51 -7.46
N GLY A 383 -7.89 -9.69 -6.15
CA GLY A 383 -8.18 -10.98 -5.51
C GLY A 383 -9.56 -10.97 -4.85
N ASN A 384 -10.14 -12.14 -4.59
CA ASN A 384 -11.41 -12.21 -3.86
C ASN A 384 -11.24 -11.80 -2.38
N LYS A 385 -12.35 -11.51 -1.69
CA LYS A 385 -12.31 -11.08 -0.28
C LYS A 385 -11.53 -12.07 0.59
N GLU A 386 -11.67 -13.36 0.33
CA GLU A 386 -10.99 -14.40 1.08
C GLU A 386 -9.48 -14.46 0.83
N SER A 387 -8.98 -14.00 -0.33
CA SER A 387 -7.54 -13.97 -0.63
C SER A 387 -6.81 -12.84 0.08
N VAL A 388 -7.50 -11.89 0.72
CA VAL A 388 -6.84 -10.72 1.31
C VAL A 388 -5.84 -11.11 2.42
N SER A 389 -6.04 -12.25 3.08
CA SER A 389 -5.10 -12.84 4.05
C SER A 389 -3.95 -13.66 3.44
N SER A 390 -3.88 -13.83 2.11
CA SER A 390 -2.86 -14.66 1.43
C SER A 390 -1.44 -14.18 1.68
N ASN A 391 -1.26 -12.87 1.94
CA ASN A 391 0.03 -12.29 2.38
C ASN A 391 0.61 -12.97 3.61
N TRP A 392 -0.22 -13.65 4.40
CA TRP A 392 0.15 -14.30 5.66
C TRP A 392 -0.05 -15.81 5.59
N VAL A 393 -1.21 -16.25 5.07
CA VAL A 393 -1.56 -17.65 4.91
C VAL A 393 -2.34 -17.84 3.62
N PHE A 394 -1.75 -18.56 2.66
CA PHE A 394 -2.44 -19.03 1.47
C PHE A 394 -3.41 -20.16 1.83
N ASP A 395 -4.69 -19.99 1.49
CA ASP A 395 -5.73 -21.01 1.65
C ASP A 395 -6.18 -21.51 0.26
N PRO A 396 -5.78 -22.72 -0.16
CA PRO A 396 -6.14 -23.27 -1.46
C PRO A 396 -7.65 -23.38 -1.71
N ALA A 397 -8.46 -23.54 -0.65
CA ALA A 397 -9.89 -23.74 -0.78
C ALA A 397 -10.61 -22.47 -1.29
N VAL A 398 -10.13 -21.29 -0.90
CA VAL A 398 -10.85 -20.02 -1.12
C VAL A 398 -10.01 -18.91 -1.76
N THR A 399 -8.68 -19.00 -1.78
CA THR A 399 -7.83 -17.94 -2.37
C THR A 399 -7.96 -17.97 -3.89
N ARG A 400 -8.44 -16.88 -4.49
CA ARG A 400 -8.61 -16.75 -5.95
C ARG A 400 -8.09 -15.41 -6.46
N MET A 401 -7.36 -15.47 -7.57
CA MET A 401 -7.09 -14.30 -8.41
C MET A 401 -8.32 -13.98 -9.27
N ILE A 402 -8.65 -12.70 -9.38
CA ILE A 402 -9.66 -12.15 -10.29
C ILE A 402 -8.94 -11.52 -11.48
N SER A 403 -9.32 -11.94 -12.69
CA SER A 403 -8.78 -11.41 -13.95
C SER A 403 -9.89 -10.96 -14.88
N VAL A 404 -9.59 -9.96 -15.71
CA VAL A 404 -10.45 -9.57 -16.84
C VAL A 404 -10.08 -10.43 -18.05
N ASP A 405 -11.08 -11.01 -18.71
CA ASP A 405 -10.87 -11.86 -19.90
C ASP A 405 -10.50 -11.01 -21.12
N GLN A 406 -9.53 -11.48 -21.92
CA GLN A 406 -9.12 -10.78 -23.13
C GLN A 406 -10.24 -10.63 -24.16
N ARG A 407 -11.20 -11.56 -24.18
CA ARG A 407 -12.39 -11.47 -25.04
C ARG A 407 -13.25 -10.27 -24.66
N TYR A 408 -13.40 -9.97 -23.37
CA TYR A 408 -14.12 -8.78 -22.92
C TYR A 408 -13.36 -7.50 -23.22
N MET A 409 -12.03 -7.48 -23.04
CA MET A 409 -11.21 -6.32 -23.41
C MET A 409 -11.38 -5.98 -24.89
N ARG A 410 -11.29 -6.99 -25.77
CA ARG A 410 -11.49 -6.81 -27.22
C ARG A 410 -12.92 -6.41 -27.55
N TRP A 411 -13.92 -7.02 -26.91
CA TRP A 411 -15.34 -6.66 -27.09
C TRP A 411 -15.60 -5.20 -26.72
N ILE A 412 -15.02 -4.69 -25.62
CA ILE A 412 -15.12 -3.28 -25.24
C ILE A 412 -14.51 -2.37 -26.32
N MET A 413 -13.33 -2.73 -26.83
CA MET A 413 -12.60 -1.99 -27.87
C MET A 413 -13.26 -2.06 -29.25
N ASP A 414 -14.28 -2.89 -29.43
CA ASP A 414 -15.02 -3.06 -30.68
C ASP A 414 -16.41 -2.43 -30.57
N GLU A 415 -17.20 -2.84 -29.57
CA GLU A 415 -18.64 -2.58 -29.47
C GLU A 415 -19.02 -1.39 -28.59
N VAL A 416 -18.13 -0.95 -27.68
CA VAL A 416 -18.47 0.01 -26.62
C VAL A 416 -17.66 1.29 -26.70
N PHE A 417 -16.34 1.17 -26.74
CA PHE A 417 -15.41 2.29 -26.83
C PHE A 417 -14.38 1.99 -27.93
N PRO A 418 -14.73 2.22 -29.20
CA PRO A 418 -13.98 1.69 -30.34
C PRO A 418 -12.52 2.13 -30.39
N ALA A 419 -11.62 1.15 -30.52
CA ALA A 419 -10.19 1.33 -30.71
C ALA A 419 -9.64 0.39 -31.81
N PRO A 420 -10.16 0.47 -33.05
CA PRO A 420 -9.85 -0.48 -34.12
C PRO A 420 -8.36 -0.52 -34.48
N HIS A 421 -7.66 0.62 -34.42
CA HIS A 421 -6.22 0.70 -34.68
C HIS A 421 -5.39 -0.16 -33.71
N LEU A 422 -5.80 -0.26 -32.44
CA LEU A 422 -5.13 -1.13 -31.46
C LEU A 422 -5.43 -2.61 -31.71
N LEU A 423 -6.66 -2.94 -32.11
CA LEU A 423 -7.03 -4.32 -32.46
C LEU A 423 -6.26 -4.80 -33.70
N GLU A 424 -6.08 -3.93 -34.69
CA GLU A 424 -5.22 -4.16 -35.86
C GLU A 424 -3.75 -4.35 -35.47
N GLU A 425 -3.19 -3.45 -34.64
CA GLU A 425 -1.81 -3.54 -34.16
C GLU A 425 -1.54 -4.86 -33.40
N MET A 426 -2.50 -5.30 -32.59
CA MET A 426 -2.42 -6.58 -31.87
C MET A 426 -2.67 -7.82 -32.76
N GLY A 427 -2.96 -7.64 -34.05
CA GLY A 427 -3.23 -8.73 -35.00
C GLY A 427 -4.56 -9.45 -34.76
N VAL A 428 -5.52 -8.79 -34.10
CA VAL A 428 -6.85 -9.32 -33.77
C VAL A 428 -7.98 -8.38 -34.23
N PRO A 429 -7.95 -7.86 -35.48
CA PRO A 429 -9.01 -6.99 -35.97
C PRO A 429 -10.37 -7.72 -35.93
N PRO A 430 -11.47 -7.00 -35.64
CA PRO A 430 -12.81 -7.59 -35.68
C PRO A 430 -13.10 -8.22 -37.05
N LYS A 431 -13.64 -9.44 -37.04
CA LYS A 431 -14.18 -10.05 -38.26
C LYS A 431 -15.49 -9.34 -38.64
N LYS A 432 -15.47 -8.63 -39.77
CA LYS A 432 -16.64 -7.97 -40.36
C LYS A 432 -17.70 -8.95 -40.85
#